data_AF-A0A3S8W4H6-F1
#
_entry.id   AF-A0A3S8W4H6-F1
#
_cell.length_a   1.000
_cell.length_b   1.000
_cell.length_c   1.000
_cell.angle_alpha   90.00
_cell.angle_beta   90.00
_cell.angle_gamma   90.00
#
_symmetry.space_group_name_H-M   'P 1'
#
loop_
_entity.id
_entity.type
_entity.pdbx_description
1 polymer ?
#
loop_
_entity_poly.entity_id
_entity_poly.type
_entity_poly.pdbx_seq_one_letter_code
_entity_poly.pdbx_strand_id
1 'polypeptide(L)'
;MRAVVTMYGDLTADGPPSPALAALDLLRAYAHDCLHYGSARTYQMRDGAVIRTQYGVNFRRVGGRTYSAPDLTGTTGTRNLGVVMEGACDREARVITRHVAAQHRISADSGIDAYALRDVTGQHTTIEAPPGLSTEQAAYLTSMAKYEAGVDARYVAFLADIGGAEQEDLHSLILASMISGDLVPLCTWLDRRHGPGSFAALFMSPLYLGNTEMVLAS
;
A
#
# COMPACT_ATOMS: atom_id res chain seq x y z
N MET A 1 5.01 -9.62 -3.40
CA MET A 1 4.06 -9.42 -2.29
C MET A 1 4.75 -9.98 -1.06
N ARG A 2 5.25 -9.11 -0.19
CA ARG A 2 5.83 -9.53 1.10
C ARG A 2 4.68 -9.51 2.08
N ALA A 3 4.40 -10.63 2.75
CA ALA A 3 3.41 -10.64 3.82
C ALA A 3 3.87 -9.67 4.92
N VAL A 4 2.93 -8.95 5.54
CA VAL A 4 3.22 -8.19 6.76
C VAL A 4 3.64 -9.22 7.80
N VAL A 5 4.93 -9.22 8.13
CA VAL A 5 5.52 -10.11 9.13
C VAL A 5 5.11 -9.54 10.48
N THR A 6 4.28 -10.29 11.20
CA THR A 6 3.98 -9.93 12.59
C THR A 6 5.27 -9.84 13.39
N MET A 7 5.41 -8.80 14.22
CA MET A 7 6.54 -8.68 15.15
C MET A 7 6.53 -9.82 16.19
N TYR A 8 5.35 -10.36 16.49
CA TYR A 8 5.12 -11.26 17.63
C TYR A 8 5.29 -12.74 17.32
N GLY A 9 5.78 -13.09 16.12
CA GLY A 9 6.19 -14.46 15.78
C GLY A 9 5.06 -15.49 15.84
N ASP A 10 5.32 -16.64 16.46
CA ASP A 10 4.33 -17.71 16.62
C ASP A 10 3.29 -17.35 17.68
N LEU A 11 2.09 -17.00 17.21
CA LEU A 11 0.95 -16.64 18.06
C LEU A 11 0.21 -17.84 18.64
N THR A 12 0.65 -19.07 18.35
CA THR A 12 0.04 -20.33 18.83
C THR A 12 0.72 -20.92 20.07
N ALA A 13 1.86 -20.36 20.48
CA ALA A 13 2.52 -20.64 21.76
C ALA A 13 1.68 -20.11 22.96
N ASP A 14 2.15 -20.23 24.21
CA ASP A 14 1.48 -19.86 25.49
C ASP A 14 1.14 -18.34 25.65
N GLY A 15 0.73 -17.68 24.59
CA GLY A 15 0.40 -16.27 24.49
C GLY A 15 1.61 -15.42 24.06
N PRO A 16 1.41 -14.40 23.20
CA PRO A 16 2.46 -13.45 22.91
C PRO A 16 2.80 -12.62 24.17
N PRO A 17 4.05 -12.15 24.32
CA PRO A 17 4.46 -11.33 25.47
C PRO A 17 3.58 -10.08 25.69
N SER A 18 3.04 -9.52 24.60
CA SER A 18 2.18 -8.35 24.60
C SER A 18 0.88 -8.61 23.82
N PRO A 19 -0.13 -9.28 24.43
CA PRO A 19 -1.35 -9.69 23.73
C PRO A 19 -2.13 -8.56 23.07
N ALA A 20 -2.20 -7.39 23.72
CA ALA A 20 -2.90 -6.23 23.17
C ALA A 20 -2.22 -5.70 21.89
N LEU A 21 -0.89 -5.67 21.85
CA LEU A 21 -0.15 -5.21 20.68
C LEU A 21 -0.12 -6.25 19.57
N ALA A 22 -0.03 -7.54 19.92
CA ALA A 22 -0.21 -8.62 18.95
C ALA A 22 -1.61 -8.57 18.30
N ALA A 23 -2.65 -8.26 19.08
CA ALA A 23 -3.99 -8.06 18.55
C ALA A 23 -4.08 -6.84 17.61
N LEU A 24 -3.40 -5.73 17.92
CA LEU A 24 -3.35 -4.56 17.01
C LEU A 24 -2.60 -4.88 15.71
N ASP A 25 -1.50 -5.62 15.78
CA ASP A 25 -0.73 -6.04 14.62
C ASP A 25 -1.55 -6.96 13.70
N LEU A 26 -2.25 -7.94 14.28
CA LEU A 26 -3.22 -8.76 13.57
C LEU A 26 -4.37 -7.94 12.98
N LEU A 27 -4.89 -6.96 13.72
CA LEU A 27 -5.94 -6.08 13.21
C LEU A 27 -5.48 -5.26 12.02
N ARG A 28 -4.25 -4.72 12.03
CA ARG A 28 -3.69 -4.01 10.88
C ARG A 28 -3.61 -4.94 9.68
N ALA A 29 -2.99 -6.11 9.84
CA ALA A 29 -2.86 -7.08 8.76
C ALA A 29 -4.22 -7.50 8.20
N TYR A 30 -5.19 -7.78 9.08
CA TYR A 30 -6.56 -8.12 8.69
C TYR A 30 -7.26 -6.98 7.93
N ALA A 31 -7.18 -5.75 8.44
CA ALA A 31 -7.80 -4.59 7.78
C ALA A 31 -7.16 -4.32 6.40
N HIS A 32 -5.84 -4.38 6.32
CA HIS A 32 -5.07 -4.24 5.09
C HIS A 32 -5.48 -5.30 4.05
N ASP A 33 -5.49 -6.57 4.46
CA ASP A 33 -5.84 -7.69 3.58
C ASP A 33 -7.32 -7.65 3.17
N CYS A 34 -8.22 -7.19 4.05
CA CYS A 34 -9.61 -6.95 3.70
C CYS A 34 -9.76 -5.91 2.59
N LEU A 35 -8.99 -4.82 2.62
CA LEU A 35 -9.03 -3.79 1.57
C LEU A 35 -8.49 -4.32 0.24
N HIS A 36 -7.39 -5.07 0.28
CA HIS A 36 -6.88 -5.75 -0.90
C HIS A 36 -7.85 -6.79 -1.44
N TYR A 37 -8.49 -7.57 -0.57
CA TYR A 37 -9.48 -8.58 -0.94
C TYR A 37 -10.73 -7.93 -1.54
N GLY A 38 -11.24 -6.86 -0.93
CA GLY A 38 -12.42 -6.12 -1.37
C GLY A 38 -12.22 -5.25 -2.62
N SER A 39 -10.99 -5.05 -3.07
CA SER A 39 -10.71 -4.27 -4.29
C SER A 39 -11.31 -4.92 -5.55
N ALA A 40 -11.90 -4.09 -6.42
CA ALA A 40 -12.50 -4.55 -7.67
C ALA A 40 -11.50 -5.26 -8.57
N ARG A 41 -11.95 -6.30 -9.28
CA ARG A 41 -11.11 -7.07 -10.20
C ARG A 41 -11.89 -7.39 -11.47
N THR A 42 -11.24 -7.12 -12.60
CA THR A 42 -11.74 -7.50 -13.92
C THR A 42 -10.85 -8.60 -14.48
N TYR A 43 -11.48 -9.62 -15.04
CA TYR A 43 -10.82 -10.77 -15.64
C TYR A 43 -11.25 -10.91 -17.10
N GLN A 44 -10.34 -11.40 -17.93
CA GLN A 44 -10.61 -11.75 -19.32
C GLN A 44 -10.15 -13.18 -19.59
N MET A 45 -10.92 -13.89 -20.41
CA MET A 45 -10.52 -15.20 -20.93
C MET A 45 -9.72 -15.00 -22.22
N ARG A 46 -8.55 -15.64 -22.31
CA ARG A 46 -7.77 -15.73 -23.56
C ARG A 46 -7.01 -17.05 -23.60
N ASP A 47 -7.09 -17.74 -24.74
CA ASP A 47 -6.37 -18.99 -24.99
C ASP A 47 -6.55 -20.03 -23.86
N GLY A 48 -7.77 -20.11 -23.30
CA GLY A 48 -8.11 -21.01 -22.19
C GLY A 48 -7.64 -20.57 -20.80
N ALA A 49 -6.98 -19.43 -20.67
CA ALA A 49 -6.50 -18.88 -19.40
C ALA A 49 -7.35 -17.70 -18.90
N VAL A 50 -7.58 -17.66 -17.58
CA VAL A 50 -8.17 -16.51 -16.88
C VAL A 50 -7.06 -15.50 -16.57
N ILE A 51 -7.17 -14.28 -17.10
CA ILE A 51 -6.16 -13.23 -16.94
C ILE A 51 -6.79 -12.02 -16.28
N ARG A 52 -6.23 -11.61 -15.14
CA ARG A 52 -6.68 -10.39 -14.44
C ARG A 52 -6.16 -9.15 -15.18
N THR A 53 -7.08 -8.34 -15.69
CA THR A 53 -6.78 -7.10 -16.43
C THR A 53 -6.96 -5.83 -15.61
N GLN A 54 -7.65 -5.92 -14.47
CA GLN A 54 -7.76 -4.83 -13.50
C GLN A 54 -7.65 -5.37 -12.08
N TYR A 55 -6.96 -4.61 -11.24
CA TYR A 55 -6.93 -4.78 -9.80
C TYR A 55 -7.04 -3.40 -9.15
N GLY A 56 -8.20 -3.10 -8.56
CA GLY A 56 -8.57 -1.76 -8.11
C GLY A 56 -8.39 -0.73 -9.23
N VAL A 57 -7.49 0.24 -9.00
CA VAL A 57 -7.16 1.30 -9.97
C VAL A 57 -6.01 0.94 -10.91
N ASN A 58 -5.36 -0.21 -10.71
CA ASN A 58 -4.24 -0.65 -11.53
C ASN A 58 -4.70 -1.58 -12.66
N PHE A 59 -4.17 -1.38 -13.86
CA PHE A 59 -4.53 -2.16 -15.04
C PHE A 59 -3.37 -2.97 -15.58
N ARG A 60 -3.72 -4.05 -16.26
CA ARG A 60 -2.79 -4.91 -16.98
C ARG A 60 -3.37 -5.29 -18.32
N ARG A 61 -2.55 -5.19 -19.37
CA ARG A 61 -2.89 -5.81 -20.65
C ARG A 61 -2.79 -7.33 -20.53
N VAL A 62 -3.48 -8.02 -21.43
CA VAL A 62 -3.45 -9.48 -21.49
C VAL A 62 -2.03 -10.03 -21.71
N GLY A 63 -1.17 -9.29 -22.42
CA GLY A 63 0.26 -9.62 -22.57
C GLY A 63 1.13 -9.30 -21.34
N GLY A 64 0.55 -9.02 -20.17
CA GLY A 64 1.29 -8.80 -18.92
C GLY A 64 1.85 -7.40 -18.71
N ARG A 65 1.71 -6.48 -19.66
CA ARG A 65 2.16 -5.08 -19.52
C ARG A 65 1.31 -4.33 -18.50
N THR A 66 1.95 -3.72 -17.50
CA THR A 66 1.31 -2.95 -16.43
C THR A 66 1.00 -1.53 -16.90
N TYR A 67 -0.07 -0.94 -16.36
CA TYR A 67 -0.47 0.43 -16.68
C TYR A 67 0.60 1.42 -16.23
N SER A 68 1.07 1.31 -14.98
CA SER A 68 2.11 2.17 -14.44
C SER A 68 3.49 1.53 -14.48
N ALA A 69 4.50 2.37 -14.67
CA ALA A 69 5.89 1.97 -14.60
C ALA A 69 6.31 1.75 -13.14
N PRO A 70 7.31 0.89 -12.88
CA PRO A 70 8.02 0.88 -11.61
C PRO A 70 8.65 2.26 -11.34
N ASP A 71 8.64 2.66 -10.08
CA ASP A 71 9.38 3.85 -9.66
C ASP A 71 10.89 3.62 -9.82
N LEU A 72 11.62 4.68 -10.17
CA LEU A 72 13.07 4.60 -10.25
C LEU A 72 13.69 4.49 -8.85
N THR A 73 14.86 3.85 -8.76
CA THR A 73 15.63 3.79 -7.52
C THR A 73 15.94 5.22 -7.05
N GLY A 74 15.66 5.51 -5.78
CA GLY A 74 15.96 6.82 -5.17
C GLY A 74 14.89 7.90 -5.37
N THR A 75 13.77 7.63 -6.05
CA THR A 75 12.66 8.61 -6.11
C THR A 75 11.94 8.70 -4.77
N THR A 76 11.57 9.93 -4.39
CA THR A 76 10.88 10.25 -3.14
C THR A 76 9.36 10.09 -3.22
N GLY A 77 8.78 10.33 -4.40
CA GLY A 77 7.36 10.08 -4.68
C GLY A 77 7.14 8.82 -5.53
N THR A 78 5.87 8.56 -5.83
CA THR A 78 5.47 7.46 -6.71
C THR A 78 4.51 7.93 -7.82
N ARG A 79 4.61 7.27 -8.97
CA ARG A 79 3.56 7.21 -10.01
C ARG A 79 3.21 5.75 -10.34
N ASN A 80 3.65 4.82 -9.50
CA ASN A 80 3.32 3.42 -9.61
C ASN A 80 1.97 3.17 -8.91
N LEU A 81 0.93 2.84 -9.69
CA LEU A 81 -0.40 2.54 -9.16
C LEU A 81 -0.40 1.38 -8.17
N GLY A 82 0.55 0.44 -8.26
CA GLY A 82 0.72 -0.60 -7.25
C GLY A 82 1.14 -0.05 -5.89
N VAL A 83 2.06 0.91 -5.86
CA VAL A 83 2.51 1.59 -4.63
C VAL A 83 1.41 2.50 -4.08
N VAL A 84 0.71 3.22 -4.97
CA VAL A 84 -0.46 4.04 -4.59
C VAL A 84 -1.53 3.19 -3.92
N MET A 85 -1.84 2.01 -4.47
CA MET A 85 -2.82 1.10 -3.87
C MET A 85 -2.36 0.55 -2.52
N GLU A 86 -1.11 0.08 -2.44
CA GLU A 86 -0.54 -0.45 -1.19
C GLU A 86 -0.55 0.61 -0.08
N GLY A 87 -0.08 1.83 -0.39
CA GLY A 87 -0.06 2.94 0.57
C GLY A 87 -1.47 3.39 0.98
N ALA A 88 -2.45 3.33 0.08
CA ALA A 88 -3.84 3.60 0.42
C ALA A 88 -4.40 2.56 1.40
N CYS A 89 -4.16 1.27 1.13
CA CYS A 89 -4.58 0.17 2.00
C CYS A 89 -3.94 0.26 3.39
N ASP A 90 -2.62 0.47 3.45
CA ASP A 90 -1.90 0.51 4.72
C ASP A 90 -2.22 1.75 5.53
N ARG A 91 -2.38 2.91 4.88
CA ARG A 91 -2.82 4.14 5.55
C ARG A 91 -4.16 3.91 6.27
N GLU A 92 -5.14 3.32 5.59
CA GLU A 92 -6.45 3.05 6.20
C GLU A 92 -6.39 2.01 7.31
N ALA A 93 -5.62 0.93 7.10
CA ALA A 93 -5.41 -0.07 8.14
C ALA A 93 -4.82 0.55 9.40
N ARG A 94 -3.86 1.48 9.24
CA ARG A 94 -3.24 2.25 10.33
C ARG A 94 -4.18 3.26 10.99
N VAL A 95 -5.12 3.84 10.25
CA VAL A 95 -6.17 4.69 10.85
C VAL A 95 -7.07 3.85 11.76
N ILE A 96 -7.51 2.68 11.30
CA ILE A 96 -8.37 1.77 12.07
C ILE A 96 -7.67 1.33 13.36
N THR A 97 -6.43 0.85 13.27
CA THR A 97 -5.67 0.37 14.43
C THR A 97 -5.32 1.50 15.39
N ARG A 98 -5.02 2.72 14.91
CA ARG A 98 -4.83 3.90 15.75
C ARG A 98 -6.09 4.25 16.53
N HIS A 99 -7.26 4.18 15.89
CA HIS A 99 -8.54 4.39 16.56
C HIS A 99 -8.77 3.34 17.66
N VAL A 100 -8.53 2.06 17.36
CA VAL A 100 -8.66 0.97 18.35
C VAL A 100 -7.66 1.11 19.49
N ALA A 101 -6.40 1.43 19.19
CA ALA A 101 -5.36 1.67 20.19
C ALA A 101 -5.77 2.79 21.16
N ALA A 102 -6.28 3.92 20.63
CA ALA A 102 -6.77 5.03 21.43
C ALA A 102 -8.01 4.65 22.27
N GLN A 103 -9.00 4.00 21.67
CA GLN A 103 -10.22 3.57 22.34
C GLN A 103 -9.95 2.63 23.52
N HIS A 104 -9.00 1.72 23.37
CA HIS A 104 -8.65 0.72 24.36
C HIS A 104 -7.42 1.08 25.21
N ARG A 105 -6.86 2.29 25.03
CA ARG A 105 -5.68 2.80 25.75
C ARG A 105 -4.49 1.85 25.66
N ILE A 106 -4.27 1.25 24.49
CA ILE A 106 -3.12 0.40 24.23
C ILE A 106 -1.91 1.30 23.99
N SER A 107 -0.87 1.14 24.81
CA SER A 107 0.37 1.90 24.73
C SER A 107 1.60 1.00 24.86
N ALA A 108 2.73 1.50 24.37
CA ALA A 108 4.03 0.85 24.46
C ALA A 108 5.09 1.94 24.53
N ASP A 109 5.73 2.08 25.69
CA ASP A 109 6.57 3.25 25.98
C ASP A 109 8.04 3.04 25.61
N SER A 110 8.50 1.79 25.47
CA SER A 110 9.89 1.48 25.18
C SER A 110 10.08 0.13 24.48
N GLY A 111 11.33 -0.14 24.07
CA GLY A 111 11.71 -1.40 23.45
C GLY A 111 11.06 -1.61 22.08
N ILE A 112 11.10 -2.87 21.63
CA ILE A 112 10.58 -3.27 20.31
C ILE A 112 9.06 -3.10 20.19
N ASP A 113 8.33 -3.20 21.31
CA ASP A 113 6.88 -3.00 21.38
C ASP A 113 6.48 -1.56 21.02
N ALA A 114 7.30 -0.56 21.39
CA ALA A 114 7.08 0.81 20.98
C ALA A 114 7.18 0.95 19.44
N TYR A 115 8.09 0.23 18.79
CA TYR A 115 8.20 0.20 17.33
C TYR A 115 7.03 -0.53 16.68
N ALA A 116 6.62 -1.66 17.25
CA ALA A 116 5.44 -2.39 16.78
C ALA A 116 4.19 -1.50 16.84
N LEU A 117 3.94 -0.83 17.97
CA LEU A 117 2.82 0.09 18.12
C LEU A 117 2.86 1.22 17.09
N ARG A 118 4.04 1.77 16.79
CA ARG A 118 4.20 2.85 15.81
C ARG A 118 3.96 2.39 14.39
N ASP A 119 4.50 1.23 14.02
CA ASP A 119 4.27 0.65 12.70
C ASP A 119 2.77 0.41 12.50
N VAL A 120 2.11 -0.22 13.49
CA VAL A 120 0.70 -0.56 13.33
C VAL A 120 -0.20 0.67 13.33
N THR A 121 0.20 1.80 13.92
CA THR A 121 -0.60 3.05 14.00
C THR A 121 -0.17 4.15 13.03
N GLY A 122 0.90 3.95 12.24
CA GLY A 122 1.43 4.95 11.31
C GLY A 122 2.03 6.19 11.98
N GLN A 123 2.61 6.03 13.17
CA GLN A 123 3.24 7.11 13.92
C GLN A 123 4.76 7.11 13.70
N HIS A 124 5.18 7.63 12.55
CA HIS A 124 6.58 7.65 12.13
C HIS A 124 7.35 8.74 12.90
N THR A 125 8.23 8.34 13.80
CA THR A 125 9.28 9.21 14.35
C THR A 125 10.59 8.44 14.38
N THR A 126 11.70 9.15 14.18
CA THR A 126 13.05 8.61 14.22
C THR A 126 13.38 8.19 15.66
N ILE A 127 13.35 6.90 15.96
CA ILE A 127 13.97 6.36 17.18
C ILE A 127 15.16 5.50 16.78
N GLU A 128 16.26 5.72 17.49
CA GLU A 128 17.45 4.85 17.45
C GLU A 128 17.10 3.42 17.86
N ALA A 129 17.42 2.47 16.98
CA ALA A 129 17.12 1.05 17.22
C ALA A 129 17.53 0.63 18.65
N PRO A 130 16.70 -0.12 19.38
CA PRO A 130 17.02 -0.53 20.75
C PRO A 130 18.35 -1.31 20.77
N PRO A 131 19.18 -1.17 21.82
CA PRO A 131 20.31 -2.06 22.01
C PRO A 131 19.82 -3.48 22.33
N GLY A 132 20.58 -4.51 21.92
CA GLY A 132 20.32 -5.91 22.32
C GLY A 132 19.18 -6.62 21.57
N LEU A 133 18.86 -6.20 20.35
CA LEU A 133 17.83 -6.86 19.53
C LEU A 133 18.20 -8.30 19.19
N SER A 134 17.19 -9.18 19.17
CA SER A 134 17.31 -10.49 18.52
C SER A 134 17.45 -10.34 17.00
N THR A 135 17.85 -11.43 16.33
CA THR A 135 17.97 -11.47 14.86
C THR A 135 16.62 -11.17 14.19
N GLU A 136 15.54 -11.71 14.74
CA GLU A 136 14.17 -11.55 14.26
C GLU A 136 13.71 -10.10 14.43
N GLN A 137 13.99 -9.49 15.58
CA GLN A 137 13.65 -8.09 15.85
C GLN A 137 14.40 -7.13 14.92
N ALA A 138 15.69 -7.39 14.66
CA ALA A 138 16.48 -6.61 13.70
C ALA A 138 15.95 -6.77 12.26
N ALA A 139 15.54 -7.98 11.88
CA ALA A 139 14.93 -8.25 10.57
C ALA A 139 13.57 -7.53 10.43
N TYR A 140 12.75 -7.54 11.48
CA TYR A 140 11.49 -6.80 11.54
C TYR A 140 11.71 -5.30 11.31
N LEU A 141 12.59 -4.66 12.10
CA LEU A 141 12.88 -3.22 11.93
C LEU A 141 13.42 -2.89 10.53
N THR A 142 14.26 -3.76 9.97
CA THR A 142 14.76 -3.61 8.60
C THR A 142 13.62 -3.71 7.56
N SER A 143 12.67 -4.62 7.76
CA SER A 143 11.51 -4.78 6.88
C SER A 143 10.58 -3.58 6.97
N MET A 144 10.27 -3.14 8.18
CA MET A 144 9.47 -1.94 8.46
C MET A 144 10.09 -0.70 7.80
N ALA A 145 11.40 -0.47 7.96
CA ALA A 145 12.08 0.67 7.33
C ALA A 145 12.04 0.63 5.79
N LYS A 146 12.15 -0.57 5.21
CA LYS A 146 12.04 -0.74 3.74
C LYS A 146 10.61 -0.50 3.25
N TYR A 147 9.61 -0.94 4.01
CA TYR A 147 8.21 -0.74 3.68
C TYR A 147 7.85 0.75 3.77
N GLU A 148 8.26 1.41 4.85
CA GLU A 148 8.10 2.86 5.04
C GLU A 148 8.67 3.65 3.86
N ALA A 149 9.94 3.40 3.51
CA ALA A 149 10.61 4.13 2.43
C ALA A 149 10.07 3.77 1.03
N GLY A 150 9.59 2.53 0.86
CA GLY A 150 9.15 2.01 -0.44
C GLY A 150 7.68 2.23 -0.75
N VAL A 151 6.84 2.45 0.27
CA VAL A 151 5.39 2.54 0.16
C VAL A 151 4.87 3.78 0.85
N ASP A 152 4.96 3.84 2.18
CA ASP A 152 4.22 4.80 2.98
C ASP A 152 4.68 6.24 2.73
N ALA A 153 5.98 6.49 2.86
CA ALA A 153 6.57 7.80 2.62
C ALA A 153 6.32 8.26 1.16
N ARG A 154 6.36 7.34 0.21
CA ARG A 154 6.09 7.65 -1.21
C ARG A 154 4.63 7.98 -1.45
N TYR A 155 3.72 7.29 -0.78
CA TYR A 155 2.30 7.55 -0.87
C TYR A 155 1.93 8.89 -0.23
N VAL A 156 2.51 9.21 0.93
CA VAL A 156 2.40 10.54 1.56
C VAL A 156 2.93 11.63 0.63
N ALA A 157 4.11 11.44 0.04
CA ALA A 157 4.68 12.39 -0.91
C ALA A 157 3.79 12.55 -2.17
N PHE A 158 3.23 11.45 -2.68
CA PHE A 158 2.29 11.47 -3.80
C PHE A 158 1.02 12.26 -3.47
N LEU A 159 0.43 12.05 -2.30
CA LEU A 159 -0.77 12.77 -1.88
C LEU A 159 -0.50 14.26 -1.66
N ALA A 160 0.65 14.62 -1.08
CA ALA A 160 1.05 16.00 -0.92
C ALA A 160 1.28 16.71 -2.27
N ASP A 161 1.92 16.02 -3.22
CA ASP A 161 2.24 16.53 -4.55
C ASP A 161 1.00 16.70 -5.45
N ILE A 162 0.12 15.69 -5.50
CA ILE A 162 -1.06 15.70 -6.39
C ILE A 162 -2.30 16.30 -5.71
N GLY A 163 -2.46 16.06 -4.42
CA GLY A 163 -3.58 16.48 -3.60
C GLY A 163 -3.42 17.87 -3.01
N GLY A 164 -2.20 18.25 -2.61
CA GLY A 164 -1.95 19.49 -1.88
C GLY A 164 -2.85 19.61 -0.66
N ALA A 165 -3.62 20.70 -0.60
CA ALA A 165 -4.59 20.95 0.48
C ALA A 165 -5.76 19.93 0.51
N GLU A 166 -6.01 19.23 -0.59
CA GLU A 166 -7.13 18.28 -0.76
C GLU A 166 -6.66 16.82 -0.75
N GLN A 167 -5.51 16.54 -0.13
CA GLN A 167 -4.92 15.21 -0.06
C GLN A 167 -5.84 14.15 0.59
N GLU A 168 -6.69 14.54 1.54
CA GLU A 168 -7.66 13.63 2.18
C GLU A 168 -8.80 13.23 1.24
N ASP A 169 -9.28 14.19 0.43
CA ASP A 169 -10.29 13.93 -0.60
C ASP A 169 -9.72 13.02 -1.69
N LEU A 170 -8.47 13.28 -2.11
CA LEU A 170 -7.76 12.43 -3.06
C LEU A 170 -7.59 11.00 -2.51
N HIS A 171 -7.19 10.85 -1.25
CA HIS A 171 -7.08 9.54 -0.59
C HIS A 171 -8.42 8.79 -0.59
N SER A 172 -9.49 9.47 -0.20
CA SER A 172 -10.86 8.91 -0.18
C SER A 172 -11.33 8.47 -1.58
N LEU A 173 -11.05 9.29 -2.61
CA LEU A 173 -11.37 8.95 -4.00
C LEU A 173 -10.58 7.74 -4.50
N ILE A 174 -9.29 7.65 -4.16
CA ILE A 174 -8.46 6.49 -4.51
C ILE A 174 -9.04 5.22 -3.91
N LEU A 175 -9.37 5.21 -2.62
CA LEU A 175 -9.98 4.05 -1.97
C LEU A 175 -11.33 3.67 -2.58
N ALA A 176 -12.21 4.65 -2.78
CA ALA A 176 -13.52 4.43 -3.39
C ALA A 176 -13.38 3.83 -4.79
N SER A 177 -12.47 4.35 -5.61
CA SER A 177 -12.14 3.83 -6.93
C SER A 177 -11.48 2.44 -6.89
N MET A 178 -10.63 2.15 -5.91
CA MET A 178 -10.04 0.82 -5.72
C MET A 178 -11.10 -0.24 -5.39
N ILE A 179 -12.04 0.09 -4.50
CA ILE A 179 -13.08 -0.83 -4.05
C ILE A 179 -14.14 -1.04 -5.15
N SER A 180 -14.63 0.04 -5.75
CA SER A 180 -15.70 -0.02 -6.77
C SER A 180 -15.20 -0.44 -8.16
N GLY A 181 -13.94 -0.16 -8.47
CA GLY A 181 -13.40 -0.26 -9.84
C GLY A 181 -13.82 0.89 -10.74
N ASP A 182 -14.63 1.84 -10.26
CA ASP A 182 -15.05 3.03 -11.00
C ASP A 182 -14.02 4.16 -10.83
N LEU A 183 -13.37 4.53 -11.94
CA LEU A 183 -12.40 5.61 -11.98
C LEU A 183 -13.00 6.97 -12.32
N VAL A 184 -14.27 7.06 -12.73
CA VAL A 184 -14.86 8.32 -13.21
C VAL A 184 -14.73 9.45 -12.18
N PRO A 185 -15.02 9.24 -10.89
CA PRO A 185 -14.85 10.31 -9.88
C PRO A 185 -13.39 10.75 -9.73
N LEU A 186 -12.45 9.81 -9.67
CA LEU A 186 -11.02 10.09 -9.54
C LEU A 186 -10.47 10.82 -10.77
N CYS A 187 -10.78 10.34 -11.98
CA CYS A 187 -10.39 11.00 -13.23
C CYS A 187 -10.98 12.42 -13.31
N THR A 188 -12.26 12.59 -12.97
CA THR A 188 -12.91 13.91 -12.97
C THR A 188 -12.27 14.85 -11.96
N TRP A 189 -11.89 14.35 -10.78
CA TRP A 189 -11.21 15.14 -9.76
C TRP A 189 -9.83 15.58 -10.22
N LEU A 190 -9.07 14.69 -10.87
CA LEU A 190 -7.75 14.98 -11.42
C LEU A 190 -7.84 15.98 -12.57
N ASP A 191 -8.76 15.76 -13.52
CA ASP A 191 -8.87 16.60 -14.71
C ASP A 191 -9.26 18.05 -14.37
N ARG A 192 -10.08 18.26 -13.33
CA ARG A 192 -10.42 19.60 -12.84
C ARG A 192 -9.21 20.37 -12.28
N ARG A 193 -8.18 19.69 -11.79
CA ARG A 193 -7.01 20.29 -11.14
C ARG A 193 -5.79 20.39 -12.05
N HIS A 194 -5.60 19.36 -12.86
CA HIS A 194 -4.38 19.15 -13.62
C HIS A 194 -4.61 19.18 -15.15
N GLY A 195 -5.87 19.34 -15.59
CA GLY A 195 -6.28 19.42 -16.99
C GLY A 195 -6.75 18.08 -17.57
N PRO A 196 -7.41 18.08 -18.75
CA PRO A 196 -8.00 16.86 -19.31
C PRO A 196 -6.99 15.71 -19.53
N GLY A 197 -7.37 14.48 -19.18
CA GLY A 197 -6.54 13.29 -19.39
C GLY A 197 -5.42 13.11 -18.36
N SER A 198 -5.52 13.77 -17.21
CA SER A 198 -4.48 13.80 -16.18
C SER A 198 -4.15 12.43 -15.62
N PHE A 199 -5.14 11.54 -15.48
CA PHE A 199 -4.88 10.18 -15.00
C PHE A 199 -3.87 9.45 -15.88
N ALA A 200 -4.06 9.48 -17.21
CA ALA A 200 -3.15 8.83 -18.14
C ALA A 200 -1.78 9.54 -18.16
N ALA A 201 -1.76 10.87 -18.13
CA ALA A 201 -0.52 11.64 -18.09
C ALA A 201 0.33 11.33 -16.84
N LEU A 202 -0.32 11.11 -15.70
CA LEU A 202 0.35 10.82 -14.42
C LEU A 202 0.84 9.38 -14.34
N PHE A 203 0.03 8.41 -14.76
CA PHE A 203 0.26 7.01 -14.42
C PHE A 203 0.59 6.10 -15.61
N MET A 204 0.22 6.46 -16.85
CA MET A 204 0.37 5.54 -17.98
C MET A 204 1.82 5.43 -18.42
N SER A 205 2.37 4.22 -18.31
CA SER A 205 3.66 3.87 -18.89
C SER A 205 3.60 3.97 -20.41
N PRO A 206 4.63 4.55 -21.06
CA PRO A 206 4.74 4.55 -22.52
C PRO A 206 4.66 3.14 -23.14
N LEU A 207 5.11 2.12 -22.40
CA LEU A 207 5.06 0.72 -22.84
C LEU A 207 3.64 0.12 -22.81
N TYR A 208 2.69 0.74 -22.11
CA TYR A 208 1.35 0.19 -21.95
C TYR A 208 0.58 0.08 -23.27
N LEU A 209 0.79 1.05 -24.16
CA LEU A 209 0.16 1.11 -25.50
C LEU A 209 1.00 0.48 -26.61
N GLY A 210 2.25 0.08 -26.33
CA GLY A 210 3.14 -0.52 -27.35
C GLY A 210 2.52 -1.76 -28.00
N ASN A 211 2.64 -1.86 -29.33
CA ASN A 211 2.13 -2.99 -30.11
C ASN A 211 2.85 -4.29 -29.74
N THR A 212 2.08 -5.37 -29.66
CA THR A 212 2.59 -6.74 -29.49
C THR A 212 2.84 -7.34 -30.87
N GLU A 213 3.74 -6.76 -31.66
CA GLU A 213 4.19 -7.35 -32.92
C GLU A 213 5.71 -7.48 -32.91
N MET A 214 6.21 -8.40 -32.07
CA MET A 214 7.60 -8.85 -32.18
C MET A 214 7.88 -10.14 -31.40
N VAL A 215 7.00 -11.14 -31.49
CA VAL A 215 7.36 -12.52 -31.08
C VAL A 215 6.66 -13.52 -32.02
N LEU A 216 7.00 -13.50 -33.30
CA LEU A 216 6.89 -14.66 -34.21
C LEU A 216 7.84 -14.42 -35.39
N ALA A 217 9.15 -14.56 -35.17
CA ALA A 217 10.16 -14.88 -36.20
C ALA A 217 11.55 -15.02 -35.55
N SER A 218 11.89 -16.22 -35.08
CA SER A 218 13.20 -16.86 -35.25
C SER A 218 13.09 -18.33 -34.89
#